data_AF-R7LQP9-F1
#
_entry.id   AF-R7LQP9-F1
#
_cell.length_a   1.000
_cell.length_b   1.000
_cell.length_c   1.000
_cell.angle_alpha   90.00
_cell.angle_beta   90.00
_cell.angle_gamma   90.00
#
_symmetry.space_group_name_H-M   'P 1'
#
loop_
_entity.id
_entity.type
_entity.pdbx_description
1 polymer ?
#
loop_
_entity_poly.entity_id
_entity_poly.type
_entity_poly.pdbx_seq_one_letter_code
_entity_poly.pdbx_strand_id
1 'polypeptide(L)'
;MEFIVLLIIMILIYIVLRFMFDVNINELKQIGEDKELDELTQKYPENIEMCKWYLKKLNNKNVKIEEDQNSNATLYLVTSNKIFIANLKNSYTRIQTIAHECLHSIQSKKLLWFNFVFSNVYLIYFAVACVLAIFKILPCKILFLSILMLLGFVYYAVRTYLENDAMIKARFLAKEYMQEMKISDQKEIDRIVDKYDELNNAGIRITNFKFLSNVLIKNIILALIFVTVQ
;
A
#
# COMPACT_ATOMS: atom_id res chain seq x y z
N MET A 1 -20.99 -29.59 -2.22
CA MET A 1 -21.26 -28.88 -3.49
C MET A 1 -21.19 -27.36 -3.33
N GLU A 2 -21.86 -26.76 -2.34
CA GLU A 2 -21.90 -25.29 -2.17
C GLU A 2 -20.51 -24.63 -2.10
N PHE A 3 -19.60 -25.14 -1.26
CA PHE A 3 -18.23 -24.59 -1.16
C PHE A 3 -17.41 -24.76 -2.44
N ILE A 4 -17.66 -25.81 -3.23
CA ILE A 4 -16.98 -26.04 -4.51
C ILE A 4 -17.44 -24.99 -5.53
N VAL A 5 -18.74 -24.72 -5.60
CA VAL A 5 -19.30 -23.67 -6.47
C VAL A 5 -18.75 -22.30 -6.08
N LEU A 6 -18.73 -21.98 -4.79
CA LEU A 6 -18.14 -20.74 -4.26
C LEU A 6 -16.65 -20.58 -4.63
N LEU A 7 -15.87 -21.66 -4.52
CA LEU A 7 -14.46 -21.66 -4.92
C LEU A 7 -14.29 -21.35 -6.41
N ILE A 8 -15.08 -22.00 -7.28
CA ILE A 8 -15.03 -21.76 -8.73
C ILE A 8 -15.35 -20.29 -9.03
N ILE A 9 -16.39 -19.74 -8.41
CA ILE A 9 -16.77 -18.33 -8.59
C ILE A 9 -15.64 -17.40 -8.13
N MET A 10 -15.05 -17.63 -6.96
CA MET A 10 -13.95 -16.79 -6.45
C MET A 10 -12.71 -16.84 -7.35
N ILE A 11 -12.38 -18.02 -7.90
CA ILE A 11 -11.25 -18.18 -8.83
C ILE A 11 -11.54 -17.44 -10.15
N LEU A 12 -12.75 -17.58 -10.70
CA LEU A 12 -13.16 -16.86 -11.91
C LEU A 12 -13.10 -15.34 -11.71
N ILE A 13 -13.65 -14.84 -10.60
CA ILE A 13 -13.58 -13.42 -10.24
C ILE A 13 -12.11 -12.96 -10.15
N TYR A 14 -11.25 -13.73 -9.48
CA TYR A 14 -9.83 -13.42 -9.38
C TYR A 14 -9.16 -13.29 -10.75
N ILE A 15 -9.41 -14.24 -11.67
CA ILE A 15 -8.84 -14.24 -13.02
C ILE A 15 -9.35 -13.04 -13.82
N VAL A 16 -10.66 -12.78 -13.81
CA VAL A 16 -11.28 -11.65 -14.51
C VAL A 16 -10.70 -10.34 -14.01
N LEU A 17 -10.61 -10.15 -12.69
CA LEU A 17 -10.04 -8.93 -12.11
C LEU A 17 -8.57 -8.77 -12.48
N ARG A 18 -7.79 -9.86 -12.46
CA ARG A 18 -6.37 -9.80 -12.85
C ARG A 18 -6.19 -9.29 -14.27
N PHE A 19 -7.06 -9.72 -15.18
CA PHE A 19 -7.08 -9.25 -16.56
C PHE A 19 -7.55 -7.80 -16.69
N MET A 20 -8.67 -7.45 -16.03
CA MET A 20 -9.25 -6.11 -16.08
C MET A 20 -8.34 -5.01 -15.51
N PHE A 21 -7.57 -5.32 -14.46
CA PHE A 21 -6.63 -4.38 -13.84
C PHE A 21 -5.27 -4.32 -14.53
N ASP A 22 -5.06 -5.12 -15.59
CA ASP A 22 -3.80 -5.22 -16.35
C ASP A 22 -2.56 -5.30 -15.44
N VAL A 23 -2.58 -6.29 -14.54
CA VAL A 23 -1.63 -6.35 -13.43
C VAL A 23 -0.27 -6.83 -13.93
N ASN A 24 0.60 -5.88 -14.27
CA ASN A 24 1.98 -6.15 -14.67
C ASN A 24 2.97 -5.57 -13.66
N ILE A 25 3.47 -6.41 -12.75
CA ILE A 25 4.46 -6.00 -11.73
C ILE A 25 5.80 -5.64 -12.39
N ASN A 26 6.13 -6.24 -13.54
CA ASN A 26 7.38 -5.94 -14.25
C ASN A 26 7.33 -4.55 -14.88
N GLU A 27 6.18 -4.14 -15.41
CA GLU A 27 5.97 -2.78 -15.90
C GLU A 27 6.19 -1.75 -14.80
N LEU A 28 5.65 -1.97 -13.60
CA LEU A 28 5.85 -1.05 -12.47
C LEU A 28 7.33 -0.89 -12.10
N LYS A 29 8.10 -1.98 -12.14
CA LYS A 29 9.55 -1.94 -11.91
C LYS A 29 10.28 -1.16 -13.01
N GLN A 30 9.92 -1.39 -14.26
CA GLN A 30 10.52 -0.70 -15.40
C GLN A 30 10.22 0.80 -15.38
N ILE A 31 9.02 1.22 -15.00
CA ILE A 31 8.68 2.64 -14.85
C ILE A 31 9.49 3.27 -13.71
N GLY A 32 9.65 2.55 -12.59
CA GLY A 32 10.39 3.02 -11.42
C GLY A 32 11.92 3.03 -11.56
N GLU A 33 12.47 2.57 -12.68
CA GLU A 33 13.91 2.58 -12.97
C GLU A 33 14.22 3.56 -14.12
N ASP A 34 14.82 4.71 -13.79
CA ASP A 34 15.23 5.69 -14.79
C ASP A 34 16.55 6.35 -14.37
N LYS A 35 17.66 5.92 -14.96
CA LYS A 35 19.01 6.37 -14.59
C LYS A 35 19.21 7.88 -14.78
N GLU A 36 18.61 8.48 -15.80
CA GLU A 36 18.74 9.92 -16.03
C GLU A 36 18.06 10.70 -14.91
N LEU A 37 16.86 10.24 -14.50
CA LEU A 37 16.14 10.86 -13.40
C LEU A 37 16.75 10.53 -12.03
N ASP A 38 17.36 9.36 -11.88
CA ASP A 38 18.09 8.99 -10.66
C ASP A 38 19.26 9.96 -10.44
N GLU A 39 20.08 10.21 -11.47
CA GLU A 39 21.16 11.20 -11.42
C GLU A 39 20.65 12.62 -11.18
N LEU A 40 19.56 13.00 -11.85
CA LEU A 40 18.95 14.31 -11.67
C LEU A 40 18.48 14.52 -10.23
N THR A 41 17.78 13.54 -9.68
CA THR A 41 17.20 13.64 -8.34
C THR A 41 18.25 13.55 -7.24
N GLN A 42 19.45 13.01 -7.48
CA GLN A 42 20.56 13.04 -6.52
C GLN A 42 21.00 14.45 -6.11
N LYS A 43 20.73 15.47 -6.93
CA LYS A 43 21.01 16.88 -6.61
C LYS A 43 20.17 17.39 -5.42
N TYR A 44 19.04 16.73 -5.13
CA TYR A 44 18.17 17.11 -4.02
C TYR A 44 18.77 16.71 -2.66
N PRO A 45 18.39 17.42 -1.57
CA PRO A 45 18.82 17.14 -0.21
C PRO A 45 18.67 15.68 0.24
N GLU A 46 19.33 15.35 1.35
CA GLU A 46 19.23 14.04 1.98
C GLU A 46 17.79 13.75 2.45
N ASN A 47 17.45 12.46 2.55
CA ASN A 47 16.09 12.01 2.79
C ASN A 47 15.49 12.58 4.08
N ILE A 48 16.29 12.70 5.14
CA ILE A 48 15.86 13.31 6.41
C ILE A 48 15.50 14.79 6.25
N GLU A 49 16.31 15.56 5.51
CA GLU A 49 16.09 17.00 5.30
C GLU A 49 14.81 17.23 4.50
N MET A 50 14.62 16.42 3.46
CA MET A 50 13.40 16.41 2.66
C MET A 50 12.16 16.06 3.49
N CYS A 51 12.24 15.02 4.33
CA CYS A 51 11.16 14.64 5.24
C CYS A 51 10.82 15.77 6.23
N LYS A 52 11.83 16.42 6.83
CA LYS A 52 11.64 17.59 7.71
C LYS A 52 10.94 18.73 6.98
N TRP A 53 11.30 18.99 5.73
CA TRP A 53 10.63 20.00 4.92
C TRP A 53 9.15 19.67 4.72
N TYR A 54 8.83 18.44 4.29
CA TYR A 54 7.45 18.02 4.08
C TYR A 54 6.62 18.10 5.36
N LEU A 55 7.15 17.62 6.48
CA LEU A 55 6.46 17.72 7.77
C LEU A 55 6.20 19.16 8.18
N LYS A 56 7.14 20.09 7.94
CA LYS A 56 6.94 21.52 8.17
C LYS A 56 5.84 22.08 7.27
N LYS A 57 5.86 21.75 5.97
CA LYS A 57 4.85 22.18 4.99
C LYS A 57 3.45 21.68 5.36
N LEU A 58 3.35 20.44 5.84
CA LEU A 58 2.12 19.81 6.30
C LEU A 58 1.73 20.20 7.74
N ASN A 59 2.44 21.15 8.36
CA ASN A 59 2.25 21.62 9.74
C ASN A 59 2.21 20.49 10.78
N ASN A 60 3.03 19.45 10.60
CA ASN A 60 3.08 18.28 11.46
C ASN A 60 4.41 18.22 12.25
N LYS A 61 4.35 18.59 13.53
CA LYS A 61 5.53 18.64 14.42
C LYS A 61 5.68 17.41 15.33
N ASN A 62 4.68 16.53 15.35
CA ASN A 62 4.57 15.48 16.36
C ASN A 62 5.23 14.16 15.94
N VAL A 63 5.54 14.02 14.65
CA VAL A 63 6.06 12.79 14.06
C VAL A 63 7.57 12.72 14.24
N LYS A 64 8.04 11.56 14.68
CA LYS A 64 9.48 11.28 14.80
C LYS A 64 10.01 10.79 13.46
N ILE A 65 11.24 11.18 13.12
CA ILE A 65 11.95 10.67 11.94
C ILE A 65 13.06 9.74 12.44
N GLU A 66 13.15 8.55 11.87
CA GLU A 66 14.24 7.62 12.10
C GLU A 66 14.76 7.13 10.74
N GLU A 67 16.07 7.09 10.60
CA GLU A 67 16.71 6.60 9.38
C GLU A 67 17.44 5.30 9.71
N ASP A 68 17.19 4.28 8.89
CA ASP A 68 17.91 3.02 8.94
C ASP A 68 18.50 2.73 7.55
N GLN A 69 19.81 2.91 7.44
CA GLN A 69 20.54 2.70 6.18
C GLN A 69 20.57 1.24 5.75
N ASN A 70 20.27 0.29 6.65
CA ASN A 70 20.19 -1.14 6.35
C ASN A 70 18.77 -1.59 5.98
N SER A 71 17.77 -0.72 6.14
CA SER A 71 16.39 -1.03 5.77
C SER A 71 16.16 -0.81 4.28
N ASN A 72 15.33 -1.66 3.69
CA ASN A 72 14.90 -1.55 2.29
C ASN A 72 13.56 -0.80 2.13
N ALA A 73 12.91 -0.40 3.23
CA ALA A 73 11.56 0.16 3.19
C ALA A 73 11.46 1.45 4.02
N THR A 74 10.94 2.49 3.37
CA THR A 74 10.48 3.74 4.01
C THR A 74 9.00 3.58 4.33
N LEU A 75 8.60 3.81 5.57
CA LEU A 75 7.23 3.58 6.03
C LEU A 75 6.86 4.41 7.27
N TYR A 76 5.62 4.87 7.31
CA TYR A 76 5.01 5.51 8.48
C TYR A 76 4.37 4.47 9.42
N LEU A 77 4.79 4.49 10.68
CA LEU A 77 4.20 3.71 11.77
C LEU A 77 3.27 4.57 12.62
N VAL A 78 1.98 4.25 12.58
CA VAL A 78 0.96 4.88 13.44
C VAL A 78 1.18 4.59 14.93
N THR A 79 1.67 3.40 15.28
CA THR A 79 1.83 2.93 16.66
C THR A 79 2.87 3.73 17.44
N SER A 80 3.98 4.07 16.79
CA SER A 80 5.08 4.86 17.36
C SER A 80 5.09 6.31 16.88
N ASN A 81 4.11 6.70 16.05
CA ASN A 81 4.02 7.98 15.34
C ASN A 81 5.35 8.39 14.72
N LYS A 82 5.94 7.49 13.93
CA LYS A 82 7.30 7.59 13.42
C LYS A 82 7.36 7.29 11.93
N ILE A 83 8.11 8.07 11.17
CA ILE A 83 8.49 7.76 9.79
C ILE A 83 9.86 7.12 9.83
N PHE A 84 9.93 5.86 9.42
CA PHE A 84 11.17 5.18 9.12
C PHE A 84 11.56 5.48 7.68
N ILE A 85 12.81 5.88 7.46
CA ILE A 85 13.34 6.18 6.13
C ILE A 85 14.48 5.21 5.82
N ALA A 86 14.33 4.49 4.72
CA ALA A 86 15.37 3.67 4.13
C ALA A 86 16.30 4.52 3.24
N ASN A 87 17.45 3.95 2.86
CA ASN A 87 18.33 4.60 1.90
C ASN A 87 17.74 4.55 0.48
N LEU A 88 17.02 5.61 0.12
CA LEU A 88 16.40 5.78 -1.22
C LEU A 88 17.25 6.63 -2.18
N LYS A 89 18.54 6.86 -1.89
CA LYS A 89 19.35 7.87 -2.61
C LYS A 89 19.52 7.61 -4.11
N ASN A 90 19.39 6.35 -4.51
CA ASN A 90 19.60 5.90 -5.91
C ASN A 90 18.29 5.74 -6.70
N SER A 91 17.19 6.35 -6.27
CA SER A 91 15.92 6.27 -7.00
C SER A 91 15.24 7.63 -7.11
N TYR A 92 14.84 7.99 -8.32
CA TYR A 92 14.10 9.21 -8.60
C TYR A 92 12.73 9.26 -7.92
N THR A 93 12.16 8.10 -7.56
CA THR A 93 10.88 8.04 -6.83
C THR A 93 11.02 8.53 -5.39
N ARG A 94 12.24 8.66 -4.85
CA ARG A 94 12.48 9.02 -3.44
C ARG A 94 11.72 10.26 -2.97
N ILE A 95 11.64 11.29 -3.83
CA ILE A 95 10.99 12.56 -3.50
C ILE A 95 9.50 12.33 -3.26
N GLN A 96 8.87 11.55 -4.13
CA GLN A 96 7.47 11.17 -4.01
C GLN A 96 7.23 10.16 -2.88
N THR A 97 8.10 9.16 -2.71
CA THR A 97 7.99 8.15 -1.65
C THR A 97 8.03 8.79 -0.27
N ILE A 98 8.95 9.74 -0.03
CA ILE A 98 9.02 10.45 1.25
C ILE A 98 7.76 11.31 1.45
N ALA A 99 7.30 12.01 0.40
CA ALA A 99 6.05 12.77 0.46
C ALA A 99 4.85 11.89 0.83
N HIS A 100 4.76 10.69 0.25
CA HIS A 100 3.72 9.70 0.53
C HIS A 100 3.68 9.29 2.02
N GLU A 101 4.84 8.97 2.60
CA GLU A 101 4.92 8.61 4.03
C GLU A 101 4.63 9.81 4.95
N CYS A 102 5.05 11.02 4.57
CA CYS A 102 4.68 12.25 5.28
C CYS A 102 3.16 12.50 5.23
N LEU A 103 2.49 12.17 4.11
CA LEU A 103 1.04 12.30 3.99
C LEU A 103 0.29 11.30 4.86
N HIS A 104 0.75 10.05 4.94
CA HIS A 104 0.22 9.09 5.91
C HIS A 104 0.26 9.63 7.34
N SER A 105 1.27 10.44 7.68
CA SER A 105 1.42 10.98 9.03
C SER A 105 0.36 12.03 9.41
N ILE A 106 -0.26 12.71 8.44
CA ILE A 106 -1.31 13.72 8.66
C ILE A 106 -2.74 13.20 8.42
N GLN A 107 -2.88 11.99 7.87
CA GLN A 107 -4.18 11.35 7.72
C GLN A 107 -4.88 11.20 9.07
N SER A 108 -6.21 11.05 9.01
CA SER A 108 -7.04 10.91 10.21
C SER A 108 -6.49 9.81 11.13
N LYS A 109 -6.04 10.19 12.34
CA LYS A 109 -5.53 9.25 13.34
C LYS A 109 -6.55 8.18 13.69
N LYS A 110 -7.83 8.53 13.71
CA LYS A 110 -8.94 7.58 13.89
C LYS A 110 -8.92 6.49 12.82
N LEU A 111 -8.74 6.87 11.55
CA LEU A 111 -8.75 5.93 10.44
C LEU A 111 -7.47 5.08 10.39
N LEU A 112 -6.31 5.66 10.67
CA LEU A 112 -5.03 4.94 10.72
C LEU A 112 -5.02 3.90 11.84
N TRP A 113 -5.46 4.27 13.05
CA TRP A 113 -5.59 3.33 14.16
C TRP A 113 -6.62 2.25 13.88
N PHE A 114 -7.77 2.63 13.30
CA PHE A 114 -8.78 1.67 12.87
C PHE A 114 -8.19 0.66 11.87
N ASN A 115 -7.51 1.12 10.82
CA ASN A 115 -6.85 0.26 9.85
C ASN A 115 -5.85 -0.69 10.52
N PHE A 116 -5.00 -0.19 11.43
CA PHE A 116 -4.02 -1.01 12.14
C PHE A 116 -4.69 -2.10 12.99
N VAL A 117 -5.63 -1.73 13.86
CA VAL A 117 -6.31 -2.68 14.75
C VAL A 117 -7.13 -3.68 13.92
N PHE A 118 -7.93 -3.18 12.98
CA PHE A 118 -8.83 -3.99 12.18
C PHE A 118 -8.09 -4.98 11.28
N SER A 119 -6.96 -4.57 10.66
CA SER A 119 -6.13 -5.48 9.85
C SER A 119 -5.60 -6.66 10.68
N ASN A 120 -5.18 -6.40 11.92
CA ASN A 120 -4.70 -7.45 12.83
C ASN A 120 -5.84 -8.35 13.31
N VAL A 121 -7.00 -7.78 13.67
CA VAL A 121 -8.20 -8.55 14.03
C VAL A 121 -8.65 -9.44 12.87
N TYR A 122 -8.67 -8.92 11.65
CA TYR A 122 -9.00 -9.68 10.44
C TYR A 122 -8.03 -10.85 10.22
N LEU A 123 -6.73 -10.63 10.41
CA LEU A 123 -5.71 -11.67 10.29
C LEU A 123 -5.85 -12.76 11.37
N ILE A 124 -6.06 -12.36 12.63
CA ILE A 124 -6.27 -13.28 13.75
C ILE A 124 -7.53 -14.11 13.52
N TYR A 125 -8.62 -13.47 13.09
CA TYR A 125 -9.87 -14.16 12.76
C TYR A 125 -9.64 -15.23 11.69
N PHE A 126 -8.93 -14.88 10.61
CA PHE A 126 -8.57 -15.84 9.56
C PHE A 126 -7.76 -17.01 10.09
N ALA A 127 -6.72 -16.76 10.89
CA ALA A 127 -5.87 -17.80 11.45
C ALA A 127 -6.66 -18.75 12.38
N VAL A 128 -7.46 -18.19 13.29
CA VAL A 128 -8.31 -18.97 14.21
C VAL A 128 -9.35 -19.78 13.43
N ALA A 129 -10.01 -19.19 12.43
CA ALA A 129 -10.98 -19.89 11.60
C ALA A 129 -10.33 -21.07 10.86
N CYS A 130 -9.13 -20.91 10.30
CA CYS A 130 -8.37 -21.98 9.67
C CYS A 130 -8.05 -23.11 10.66
N VAL A 131 -7.55 -22.78 11.85
CA VAL A 131 -7.22 -23.77 12.90
C VAL A 131 -8.48 -24.56 13.30
N LEU A 132 -9.57 -23.88 13.63
CA LEU A 132 -10.83 -24.52 14.03
C LEU A 132 -11.43 -25.37 12.92
N ALA A 133 -11.27 -24.94 11.66
CA ALA A 133 -11.71 -25.68 10.48
C ALA A 133 -10.94 -27.01 10.33
N ILE A 134 -9.61 -26.98 10.49
CA ILE A 134 -8.75 -28.16 10.40
C ILE A 134 -9.08 -29.18 11.49
N PHE A 135 -9.37 -28.73 12.72
CA PHE A 135 -9.72 -29.61 13.84
C PHE A 135 -11.16 -30.13 13.80
N LYS A 136 -11.96 -29.83 12.76
CA LYS A 136 -13.38 -30.23 12.65
C LYS A 136 -14.27 -29.73 13.80
N ILE A 137 -13.84 -28.71 14.55
CA ILE A 137 -14.59 -28.14 15.68
C ILE A 137 -15.64 -27.13 15.19
N LEU A 138 -15.50 -26.63 13.96
CA LEU A 138 -16.30 -25.52 13.44
C LEU A 138 -17.73 -25.95 13.03
N PRO A 139 -18.79 -25.53 13.75
CA PRO A 139 -20.15 -26.02 13.50
C PRO A 139 -20.80 -25.39 12.27
N CYS A 140 -20.61 -24.08 12.05
CA CYS A 140 -21.30 -23.32 10.99
C CYS A 140 -20.33 -22.77 9.94
N LYS A 141 -19.72 -23.64 9.13
CA LYS A 141 -18.69 -23.29 8.12
C LYS A 141 -19.06 -22.08 7.24
N ILE A 142 -20.29 -21.99 6.73
CA ILE A 142 -20.74 -20.91 5.85
C ILE A 142 -20.81 -19.55 6.56
N LEU A 143 -21.19 -19.52 7.83
CA LEU A 143 -21.24 -18.29 8.63
C LEU A 143 -19.84 -17.71 8.82
N PHE A 144 -18.87 -18.56 9.14
CA PHE A 144 -17.48 -18.12 9.30
C PHE A 144 -16.87 -17.60 7.99
N LEU A 145 -17.17 -18.24 6.85
CA LEU A 145 -16.77 -17.73 5.54
C LEU A 145 -17.41 -16.36 5.23
N SER A 146 -18.70 -16.22 5.55
CA SER A 146 -19.44 -14.96 5.32
C SER A 146 -18.90 -13.82 6.17
N ILE A 147 -18.59 -14.08 7.45
CA ILE A 147 -17.92 -13.12 8.33
C ILE A 147 -16.53 -12.76 7.77
N LEU A 148 -15.74 -13.73 7.30
CA LEU A 148 -14.43 -13.46 6.69
C LEU A 148 -14.55 -12.55 5.47
N MET A 149 -15.53 -12.78 4.59
CA MET A 149 -15.79 -11.93 3.43
C MET A 149 -16.17 -10.50 3.84
N LEU A 150 -17.08 -10.34 4.81
CA LEU A 150 -17.51 -9.03 5.28
C LEU A 150 -16.37 -8.25 5.95
N LEU A 151 -15.57 -8.91 6.79
CA LEU A 151 -14.36 -8.31 7.37
C LEU A 151 -13.36 -7.94 6.26
N GLY A 152 -13.17 -8.82 5.28
CA GLY A 152 -12.31 -8.58 4.13
C GLY A 152 -12.72 -7.36 3.30
N PHE A 153 -14.02 -7.14 3.12
CA PHE A 153 -14.55 -5.96 2.43
C PHE A 153 -14.24 -4.67 3.19
N VAL A 154 -14.48 -4.63 4.51
CA VAL A 154 -14.15 -3.47 5.35
C VAL A 154 -12.63 -3.20 5.32
N TYR A 155 -11.81 -4.25 5.44
CA TYR A 155 -10.35 -4.15 5.33
C TYR A 155 -9.93 -3.53 3.99
N TYR A 156 -10.46 -4.06 2.88
CA TYR A 156 -10.17 -3.56 1.54
C TYR A 156 -10.55 -2.09 1.38
N ALA A 157 -11.75 -1.70 1.81
CA ALA A 157 -12.26 -0.34 1.64
C ALA A 157 -11.38 0.69 2.37
N VAL A 158 -11.04 0.39 3.63
CA VAL A 158 -10.23 1.29 4.48
C VAL A 158 -8.80 1.39 3.96
N ARG A 159 -8.18 0.25 3.62
CA ARG A 159 -6.78 0.22 3.16
C ARG A 159 -6.64 0.93 1.82
N THR A 160 -7.53 0.65 0.88
CA THR A 160 -7.56 1.29 -0.44
C THR A 160 -7.74 2.80 -0.33
N TYR A 161 -8.63 3.27 0.55
CA TYR A 161 -8.83 4.71 0.78
C TYR A 161 -7.54 5.39 1.28
N LEU A 162 -6.88 4.82 2.30
CA LEU A 162 -5.67 5.41 2.88
C LEU A 162 -4.52 5.51 1.87
N GLU A 163 -4.34 4.46 1.07
CA GLU A 163 -3.24 4.35 0.11
C GLU A 163 -3.48 5.25 -1.10
N ASN A 164 -4.68 5.21 -1.69
CA ASN A 164 -5.01 6.08 -2.83
C ASN A 164 -4.93 7.56 -2.46
N ASP A 165 -5.44 7.94 -1.27
CA ASP A 165 -5.37 9.32 -0.79
C ASP A 165 -3.92 9.82 -0.69
N ALA A 166 -3.03 9.00 -0.14
CA ALA A 166 -1.62 9.34 -0.01
C ALA A 166 -0.91 9.35 -1.37
N MET A 167 -1.12 8.36 -2.24
CA MET A 167 -0.50 8.28 -3.57
C MET A 167 -0.87 9.47 -4.46
N ILE A 168 -2.16 9.83 -4.51
CA ILE A 168 -2.66 10.95 -5.33
C ILE A 168 -2.05 12.26 -4.84
N LYS A 169 -2.06 12.52 -3.53
CA LYS A 169 -1.54 13.77 -2.96
C LYS A 169 -0.01 13.86 -3.02
N ALA A 170 0.71 12.73 -2.91
CA ALA A 170 2.18 12.71 -2.90
C ALA A 170 2.77 13.30 -4.17
N ARG A 171 2.15 13.03 -5.32
CA ARG A 171 2.55 13.59 -6.62
C ARG A 171 2.54 15.11 -6.63
N PHE A 172 1.47 15.73 -6.11
CA PHE A 172 1.36 17.19 -6.06
C PHE A 172 2.33 17.80 -5.05
N LEU A 173 2.44 17.18 -3.87
CA LEU A 173 3.34 17.65 -2.83
C LEU A 173 4.82 17.57 -3.26
N ALA A 174 5.20 16.51 -3.98
CA ALA A 174 6.52 16.36 -4.56
C ALA A 174 6.81 17.43 -5.63
N LYS A 175 5.83 17.73 -6.50
CA LYS A 175 5.96 18.82 -7.49
C LYS A 175 6.20 20.17 -6.81
N GLU A 176 5.40 20.50 -5.80
CA GLU A 176 5.51 21.76 -5.06
C GLU A 176 6.87 21.88 -4.35
N TYR A 177 7.34 20.79 -3.72
CA TYR A 177 8.67 20.74 -3.13
C TYR A 177 9.78 21.06 -4.14
N MET A 178 9.74 20.41 -5.31
CA MET A 178 10.76 20.63 -6.34
C MET A 178 10.77 22.07 -6.86
N GLN A 179 9.59 22.69 -7.00
CA GLN A 179 9.45 24.08 -7.41
C GLN A 179 9.97 25.08 -6.36
N GLU A 180 9.73 24.80 -5.07
CA GLU A 180 10.20 25.68 -3.99
C GLU A 180 11.71 25.56 -3.75
N MET A 181 12.30 24.37 -3.92
CA MET A 181 13.75 24.16 -3.78
C MET A 181 14.57 24.83 -4.89
N LYS A 182 14.00 25.04 -6.08
CA LYS A 182 14.66 25.67 -7.24
C LYS A 182 16.02 25.03 -7.63
N ILE A 183 16.17 23.73 -7.38
CA ILE A 183 17.36 22.94 -7.74
C ILE A 183 17.32 22.53 -9.23
N SER A 184 16.13 22.19 -9.71
CA SER A 184 15.87 21.81 -11.09
C SER A 184 15.06 22.87 -11.82
N ASP A 185 15.23 22.92 -13.14
CA ASP A 185 14.43 23.79 -13.98
C ASP A 185 13.01 23.24 -14.20
N GLN A 186 12.12 24.06 -14.75
CA GLN A 186 10.73 23.66 -14.93
C GLN A 186 10.57 22.46 -15.88
N LYS A 187 11.44 22.29 -16.89
CA LYS A 187 11.39 21.16 -17.82
C LYS A 187 11.83 19.87 -17.14
N GLU A 188 12.89 19.93 -16.34
CA GLU A 188 13.37 18.82 -15.50
C GLU A 188 12.27 18.37 -14.52
N ILE A 189 11.62 19.33 -13.84
CA ILE A 189 10.52 19.04 -12.91
C ILE A 189 9.35 18.38 -13.63
N ASP A 190 8.94 18.90 -14.79
CA ASP A 190 7.81 18.33 -15.53
C ASP A 190 8.13 16.91 -16.03
N ARG A 191 9.36 16.61 -16.47
CA ARG A 191 9.78 15.23 -16.81
C ARG A 191 9.68 14.28 -15.63
N ILE A 192 10.10 14.69 -14.43
CA ILE A 192 9.97 13.88 -13.21
C ILE A 192 8.48 13.64 -12.87
N VAL A 193 7.66 14.69 -12.96
CA VAL A 193 6.23 14.61 -12.63
C VAL A 193 5.47 13.74 -13.61
N ASP A 194 5.78 13.79 -14.92
CA ASP A 194 5.17 12.92 -15.93
C ASP A 194 5.45 11.44 -15.60
N LYS A 195 6.67 11.12 -15.14
CA LYS A 195 7.01 9.79 -14.64
C LYS A 195 6.30 9.41 -13.36
N TYR A 196 6.03 10.36 -12.47
CA TYR A 196 5.18 10.11 -11.29
C TYR A 196 3.72 9.83 -11.69
N ASP A 197 3.21 10.47 -12.74
CA ASP A 197 1.86 10.22 -13.25
C ASP A 197 1.76 8.82 -13.88
N GLU A 198 2.74 8.40 -14.68
CA GLU A 198 2.85 7.00 -15.17
C GLU A 198 2.91 6.00 -14.01
N LEU A 199 3.80 6.25 -13.04
CA LEU A 199 4.00 5.38 -11.88
C LEU A 199 2.75 5.29 -11.01
N ASN A 200 2.06 6.40 -10.76
CA ASN A 200 0.83 6.41 -9.97
C ASN A 200 -0.32 5.69 -10.66
N ASN A 201 -0.49 5.87 -11.98
CA ASN A 201 -1.53 5.20 -12.74
C ASN A 201 -1.37 3.68 -12.68
N ALA A 202 -0.15 3.18 -12.86
CA ALA A 202 0.14 1.74 -12.69
C ALA A 202 0.04 1.32 -11.21
N GLY A 203 0.65 2.08 -10.31
CA GLY A 203 0.77 1.80 -8.88
C GLY A 203 -0.58 1.70 -8.18
N ILE A 204 -1.51 2.62 -8.43
CA ILE A 204 -2.86 2.61 -7.83
C ILE A 204 -3.62 1.35 -8.27
N ARG A 205 -3.61 1.02 -9.57
CA ARG A 205 -4.30 -0.17 -10.10
C ARG A 205 -3.74 -1.45 -9.47
N ILE A 206 -2.42 -1.61 -9.47
CA ILE A 206 -1.73 -2.79 -8.93
C ILE A 206 -1.94 -2.91 -7.41
N THR A 207 -1.87 -1.80 -6.69
CA THR A 207 -2.03 -1.76 -5.22
C THR A 207 -3.44 -2.15 -4.81
N ASN A 208 -4.46 -1.62 -5.49
CA ASN A 208 -5.86 -1.99 -5.24
C ASN A 208 -6.10 -3.46 -5.56
N PHE A 209 -5.59 -3.95 -6.69
CA PHE A 209 -5.68 -5.37 -7.04
C PHE A 209 -4.96 -6.25 -6.01
N LYS A 210 -3.80 -5.84 -5.49
CA LYS A 210 -3.05 -6.57 -4.45
C LYS A 210 -3.87 -6.69 -3.16
N PHE A 211 -4.52 -5.62 -2.70
CA PHE A 211 -5.38 -5.70 -1.51
C PHE A 211 -6.59 -6.59 -1.72
N LEU A 212 -7.25 -6.49 -2.88
CA LEU A 212 -8.39 -7.34 -3.22
C LEU A 212 -7.97 -8.81 -3.33
N SER A 213 -6.85 -9.08 -3.99
CA SER A 213 -6.24 -10.42 -4.09
C SER A 213 -5.96 -11.01 -2.71
N ASN A 214 -5.41 -10.23 -1.79
CA ASN A 214 -5.15 -10.66 -0.42
C ASN A 214 -6.42 -11.07 0.34
N VAL A 215 -7.57 -10.46 0.03
CA VAL A 215 -8.87 -10.84 0.60
C VAL A 215 -9.39 -12.11 -0.08
N LEU A 216 -9.39 -12.15 -1.41
CA LEU A 216 -9.87 -13.32 -2.18
C LEU A 216 -9.09 -14.59 -1.84
N ILE A 217 -7.76 -14.52 -1.78
CA ILE A 217 -6.90 -15.65 -1.47
C ILE A 217 -7.21 -16.22 -0.08
N LYS A 218 -7.44 -15.38 0.94
CA LYS A 218 -7.81 -15.86 2.29
C LYS A 218 -9.15 -16.60 2.26
N ASN A 219 -10.13 -16.07 1.54
CA ASN A 219 -11.43 -16.73 1.38
C ASN A 219 -11.32 -18.07 0.63
N ILE A 220 -10.50 -18.11 -0.43
CA ILE A 220 -10.19 -19.35 -1.17
C ILE A 220 -9.53 -20.38 -0.27
N ILE A 221 -8.51 -20.00 0.51
CA ILE A 221 -7.82 -20.91 1.44
C ILE A 221 -8.80 -21.49 2.45
N LEU A 222 -9.62 -20.66 3.09
CA LEU A 222 -10.58 -21.15 4.09
C LEU A 222 -11.64 -22.06 3.46
N ALA A 223 -12.16 -21.69 2.29
CA ALA A 223 -13.13 -22.52 1.57
C ALA A 223 -12.52 -23.86 1.10
N LEU A 224 -11.25 -23.89 0.70
CA LEU A 224 -10.54 -25.14 0.38
C LEU A 224 -10.44 -26.05 1.60
N ILE A 225 -10.09 -25.52 2.77
CA ILE A 225 -10.05 -26.30 4.03
C ILE A 225 -11.43 -26.90 4.33
N PHE A 226 -12.51 -26.14 4.11
CA PHE A 226 -13.86 -26.65 4.35
C PHE A 226 -14.27 -27.80 3.45
N VAL A 227 -13.76 -27.83 2.22
CA VAL A 227 -13.98 -28.93 1.26
C VAL A 227 -13.12 -30.14 1.61
N THR A 228 -11.85 -29.95 1.98
CA THR A 228 -10.93 -31.07 2.24
C THR A 228 -11.17 -31.75 3.59
N VAL A 229 -11.62 -30.99 4.59
CA VAL A 229 -11.83 -31.47 5.97
C VAL A 229 -13.30 -31.89 6.19
N GLN A 230 -13.97 -32.41 5.16
CA GLN A 230 -15.24 -33.12 5.33
C GLN A 230 -15.06 -34.38 6.19
#